data_AF-A0A9E4FYL3-F1
#
_entry.id   AF-A0A9E4FYL3-F1
#
_cell.length_a   1.000
_cell.length_b   1.000
_cell.length_c   1.000
_cell.angle_alpha   90.00
_cell.angle_beta   90.00
_cell.angle_gamma   90.00
#
_symmetry.space_group_name_H-M   'P 1'
#
loop_
_entity.id
_entity.type
_entity.pdbx_description
1 polymer ?
#
loop_
_entity_poly.entity_id
_entity_poly.type
_entity_poly.pdbx_seq_one_letter_code
_entity_poly.pdbx_strand_id
1 'polypeptide(L)'
;GDLLRKLLLSNTLVFPFALLALRGPGRRQLLLALIWLSALTVLYPRFGEIHAMGHLPFAAVMSGIVLAKALPELPNWRAWDTPRLALAGLSIGIGIGWLWTGAASYLHTPLGPGAILAYDEFKSLAAELNQRKAAGDTLFALPETDSTPQLHPLTGMPAPGVWVKGWRWYFRAERVPQRLTAEWESDPPNWIVVFPALIRADNVGIRDLLAIVAARYELQFIADEVYGHGRPEVYRLVAGGE
;
A
#
# COMPACT_ATOMS: atom_id res chain seq x y z
N GLY A 1 1.05 -10.55 10.49
CA GLY A 1 0.29 -9.38 10.99
C GLY A 1 -0.65 -8.84 9.94
N ASP A 2 -0.12 -8.28 8.86
CA ASP A 2 -0.89 -7.50 7.87
C ASP A 2 -1.96 -8.30 7.09
N LEU A 3 -1.73 -9.59 6.79
CA LEU A 3 -2.76 -10.47 6.22
C LEU A 3 -3.96 -10.66 7.16
N LEU A 4 -3.68 -10.93 8.44
CA LEU A 4 -4.72 -11.08 9.48
C LEU A 4 -5.46 -9.75 9.69
N ARG A 5 -4.72 -8.63 9.67
CA ARG A 5 -5.23 -7.25 9.73
C ARG A 5 -6.23 -6.96 8.61
N LYS A 6 -5.89 -7.33 7.37
CA LYS A 6 -6.70 -7.09 6.17
C LYS A 6 -7.87 -8.06 6.05
N LEU A 7 -7.69 -9.31 6.49
CA LEU A 7 -8.79 -10.26 6.69
C LEU A 7 -9.78 -9.66 7.70
N LEU A 8 -9.36 -9.24 8.88
CA LEU A 8 -10.28 -8.69 9.87
C LEU A 8 -11.01 -7.43 9.39
N LEU A 9 -10.34 -6.51 8.67
CA LEU A 9 -10.98 -5.32 8.06
C LEU A 9 -12.07 -5.66 7.04
N SER A 10 -11.87 -6.71 6.24
CA SER A 10 -12.86 -7.19 5.27
C SER A 10 -13.91 -8.13 5.89
N ASN A 11 -13.65 -8.60 7.12
CA ASN A 11 -14.36 -9.72 7.75
C ASN A 11 -14.89 -9.42 9.16
N THR A 12 -14.97 -8.16 9.60
CA THR A 12 -15.50 -7.79 10.93
C THR A 12 -16.92 -8.31 11.18
N LEU A 13 -17.66 -8.61 10.11
CA LEU A 13 -19.00 -9.19 10.18
C LEU A 13 -19.04 -10.73 10.08
N VAL A 14 -17.90 -11.42 9.97
CA VAL A 14 -17.84 -12.90 9.94
C VAL A 14 -18.40 -13.54 11.20
N PHE A 15 -18.05 -13.02 12.38
CA PHE A 15 -18.55 -13.56 13.64
C PHE A 15 -20.08 -13.44 13.75
N PRO A 16 -20.68 -12.27 13.50
CA PRO A 16 -22.14 -12.14 13.41
C PRO A 16 -22.78 -13.08 12.37
N PHE A 17 -22.19 -13.21 11.17
CA PHE A 17 -22.73 -14.03 10.10
C PHE A 17 -22.63 -15.54 10.37
N ALA A 18 -21.52 -16.02 10.93
CA ALA A 18 -21.34 -17.42 11.29
C ALA A 18 -22.36 -17.83 12.37
N LEU A 19 -22.63 -16.96 13.33
CA LEU A 19 -23.65 -17.19 14.37
C LEU A 19 -25.08 -17.19 13.82
N LEU A 20 -25.35 -16.43 12.74
CA LEU A 20 -26.65 -16.37 12.06
C LEU A 20 -26.86 -17.51 11.05
N ALA A 21 -25.80 -17.94 10.37
CA ALA A 21 -25.84 -19.00 9.36
C ALA A 21 -26.07 -20.39 9.96
N LEU A 22 -25.80 -20.59 11.26
CA LEU A 22 -26.00 -21.87 11.96
C LEU A 22 -27.46 -22.15 12.36
N ARG A 23 -28.43 -21.30 11.99
CA ARG A 23 -29.81 -21.35 12.52
C ARG A 23 -30.94 -21.61 11.50
N GLY A 24 -30.67 -22.04 10.25
CA GLY A 24 -31.72 -22.27 9.23
C GLY A 24 -31.36 -23.29 8.12
N PRO A 25 -32.21 -23.48 7.08
CA PRO A 25 -32.05 -24.55 6.10
C PRO A 25 -30.82 -24.33 5.20
N GLY A 26 -29.83 -25.21 5.35
CA GLY A 26 -28.41 -24.96 5.01
C GLY A 26 -28.04 -24.60 3.57
N ARG A 27 -28.93 -24.72 2.57
CA ARG A 27 -28.60 -24.38 1.17
C ARG A 27 -28.51 -22.88 0.89
N ARG A 28 -29.40 -22.06 1.48
CA ARG A 28 -29.43 -20.61 1.24
C ARG A 28 -28.28 -19.90 1.95
N GLN A 29 -27.92 -20.37 3.14
CA GLN A 29 -26.80 -19.85 3.93
C GLN A 29 -25.45 -20.25 3.33
N LEU A 30 -25.33 -21.47 2.80
CA LEU A 30 -24.16 -21.88 2.04
C LEU A 30 -23.96 -21.01 0.80
N LEU A 31 -25.01 -20.70 0.05
CA LEU A 31 -24.90 -19.83 -1.12
C LEU A 31 -24.46 -18.40 -0.76
N LEU A 32 -24.97 -17.84 0.34
CA LEU A 32 -24.54 -16.53 0.83
C LEU A 32 -23.09 -16.55 1.31
N ALA A 33 -22.68 -17.61 2.00
CA ALA A 33 -21.29 -17.82 2.41
C ALA A 33 -20.36 -17.97 1.20
N LEU A 34 -20.79 -18.68 0.14
CA LEU A 34 -20.02 -18.88 -1.10
C LEU A 34 -19.91 -17.60 -1.93
N ILE A 35 -21.00 -16.83 -2.10
CA ILE A 35 -20.97 -15.53 -2.78
C ILE A 35 -20.02 -14.58 -2.04
N TRP A 36 -20.04 -14.62 -0.72
CA TRP A 36 -19.16 -13.80 0.10
C TRP A 36 -17.69 -14.27 0.07
N LEU A 37 -17.43 -15.59 0.14
CA LEU A 37 -16.10 -16.18 -0.10
C LEU A 37 -15.57 -15.85 -1.51
N SER A 38 -16.44 -15.76 -2.52
CA SER A 38 -16.05 -15.35 -3.87
C SER A 38 -15.70 -13.86 -3.96
N ALA A 39 -16.30 -13.00 -3.12
CA ALA A 39 -15.85 -11.62 -3.00
C ALA A 39 -14.48 -11.53 -2.30
N LEU A 40 -14.17 -12.46 -1.40
CA LEU A 40 -12.84 -12.57 -0.78
C LEU A 40 -11.74 -12.99 -1.75
N THR A 41 -12.04 -13.84 -2.74
CA THR A 41 -11.02 -14.26 -3.71
C THR A 41 -10.64 -13.13 -4.68
N VAL A 42 -11.53 -12.16 -4.92
CA VAL A 42 -11.22 -10.96 -5.73
C VAL A 42 -10.29 -9.99 -4.98
N LEU A 43 -10.30 -10.01 -3.64
CA LEU A 43 -9.35 -9.24 -2.81
C LEU A 43 -7.93 -9.81 -2.87
N TYR A 44 -7.77 -11.07 -3.25
CA TYR A 44 -6.48 -11.74 -3.38
C TYR A 44 -5.99 -11.63 -4.85
N PRO A 45 -4.83 -11.01 -5.18
CA PRO A 45 -3.68 -10.72 -4.32
C PRO A 45 -3.37 -9.21 -4.12
N ARG A 46 -4.33 -8.29 -4.29
CA ARG A 46 -4.05 -6.84 -4.30
C ARG A 46 -4.17 -6.21 -2.91
N PHE A 47 -3.13 -6.37 -2.11
CA PHE A 47 -3.07 -5.95 -0.69
C PHE A 47 -2.81 -4.44 -0.46
N GLY A 48 -3.15 -3.53 -1.36
CA GLY A 48 -3.00 -2.09 -1.07
C GLY A 48 -4.12 -1.57 -0.15
N GLU A 49 -3.84 -0.68 0.80
CA GLU A 49 -4.87 -0.03 1.63
C GLU A 49 -5.91 0.70 0.76
N ILE A 50 -5.48 1.30 -0.34
CA ILE A 50 -6.35 1.89 -1.38
C ILE A 50 -7.31 0.86 -1.99
N HIS A 51 -6.84 -0.37 -2.22
CA HIS A 51 -7.68 -1.44 -2.76
C HIS A 51 -8.69 -1.92 -1.71
N ALA A 52 -8.29 -2.03 -0.44
CA ALA A 52 -9.22 -2.34 0.65
C ALA A 52 -10.30 -1.27 0.77
N MET A 53 -9.92 0.02 0.74
CA MET A 53 -10.86 1.15 0.81
C MET A 53 -11.87 1.16 -0.35
N GLY A 54 -11.43 0.82 -1.57
CA GLY A 54 -12.32 0.71 -2.73
C GLY A 54 -13.39 -0.40 -2.59
N HIS A 55 -13.12 -1.43 -1.79
CA HIS A 55 -14.03 -2.56 -1.60
C HIS A 55 -14.94 -2.44 -0.36
N LEU A 56 -14.57 -1.59 0.61
CA LEU A 56 -15.36 -1.40 1.83
C LEU A 56 -16.83 -1.02 1.59
N PRO A 57 -17.19 -0.13 0.63
CA PRO A 57 -18.59 0.18 0.36
C PRO A 57 -19.40 -1.03 -0.12
N PHE A 58 -18.83 -1.86 -1.01
CA PHE A 58 -19.48 -3.06 -1.52
C PHE A 58 -19.64 -4.11 -0.41
N ALA A 59 -18.61 -4.30 0.41
CA ALA A 59 -18.68 -5.18 1.57
C ALA A 59 -19.77 -4.71 2.56
N ALA A 60 -19.88 -3.41 2.80
CA ALA A 60 -20.92 -2.84 3.67
C ALA A 60 -22.34 -3.05 3.10
N VAL A 61 -22.56 -2.80 1.80
CA VAL A 61 -23.85 -3.01 1.14
C VAL A 61 -24.26 -4.49 1.16
N MET A 62 -23.35 -5.38 0.74
CA MET A 62 -23.59 -6.82 0.76
C MET A 62 -23.88 -7.32 2.16
N SER A 63 -23.16 -6.78 3.16
CA SER A 63 -23.39 -7.13 4.55
C SER A 63 -24.75 -6.65 5.05
N GLY A 64 -25.16 -5.43 4.69
CA GLY A 64 -26.48 -4.89 5.00
C GLY A 64 -27.62 -5.72 4.39
N ILE A 65 -27.47 -6.19 3.15
CA ILE A 65 -28.45 -7.05 2.47
C ILE A 65 -28.61 -8.38 3.20
N VAL A 66 -27.50 -9.01 3.62
CA VAL A 66 -27.58 -10.29 4.33
C VAL A 66 -28.12 -10.10 5.74
N LEU A 67 -27.71 -9.07 6.46
CA LEU A 67 -28.26 -8.74 7.77
C LEU A 67 -29.77 -8.49 7.69
N ALA A 68 -30.25 -7.73 6.70
CA ALA A 68 -31.68 -7.49 6.49
C ALA A 68 -32.46 -8.79 6.21
N LYS A 69 -31.85 -9.78 5.57
CA LYS A 69 -32.47 -11.09 5.30
C LYS A 69 -32.42 -12.03 6.50
N ALA A 70 -31.42 -11.90 7.38
CA ALA A 70 -31.24 -12.74 8.56
C ALA A 70 -31.98 -12.20 9.80
N LEU A 71 -32.18 -10.89 9.89
CA LEU A 71 -32.82 -10.21 11.03
C LEU A 71 -34.20 -10.80 11.42
N PRO A 72 -35.10 -11.10 10.47
CA PRO A 72 -36.43 -11.63 10.79
C PRO A 72 -36.42 -13.02 11.44
N GLU A 73 -35.31 -13.75 11.35
CA GLU A 73 -35.14 -15.08 11.93
C GLU A 73 -34.61 -15.03 13.39
N LEU A 74 -34.30 -13.83 13.91
CA LEU A 74 -33.83 -13.65 15.29
C LEU A 74 -34.99 -13.49 16.29
N PRO A 75 -34.99 -14.18 17.44
CA PRO A 75 -35.99 -13.94 18.47
C PRO A 75 -35.95 -12.48 18.96
N ASN A 76 -37.12 -11.86 19.11
CA ASN A 76 -37.32 -10.45 19.51
C ASN A 76 -36.86 -9.37 18.50
N TRP A 77 -36.64 -9.71 17.22
CA TRP A 77 -36.25 -8.71 16.21
C TRP A 77 -37.24 -7.55 16.06
N ARG A 78 -38.55 -7.78 16.28
CA ARG A 78 -39.60 -6.75 16.21
C ARG A 78 -39.51 -5.67 17.28
N ALA A 79 -38.76 -5.91 18.38
CA ALA A 79 -38.55 -4.90 19.42
C ALA A 79 -37.47 -3.86 19.03
N TRP A 80 -36.79 -4.09 17.91
CA TRP A 80 -35.69 -3.25 17.44
C TRP A 80 -36.09 -2.64 16.10
N ASP A 81 -36.29 -1.33 16.09
CA ASP A 81 -36.60 -0.60 14.86
C ASP A 81 -35.44 -0.78 13.85
N THR A 82 -35.71 -1.42 12.71
CA THR A 82 -34.71 -1.82 11.69
C THR A 82 -33.71 -0.71 11.33
N PRO A 83 -34.11 0.57 11.18
CA PRO A 83 -33.18 1.67 10.95
C PRO A 83 -32.19 1.91 12.10
N ARG A 84 -32.61 1.72 13.35
CA ARG A 84 -31.74 1.89 14.54
C ARG A 84 -30.68 0.79 14.61
N LEU A 85 -31.05 -0.44 14.28
CA LEU A 85 -30.10 -1.56 14.17
C LEU A 85 -29.11 -1.36 13.03
N ALA A 86 -29.60 -0.93 11.86
CA ALA A 86 -28.74 -0.61 10.72
C ALA A 86 -27.75 0.52 11.06
N LEU A 87 -28.23 1.57 11.72
CA LEU A 87 -27.38 2.68 12.15
C LEU A 87 -26.37 2.25 13.21
N ALA A 88 -26.76 1.45 14.20
CA ALA A 88 -25.84 0.92 15.20
C ALA A 88 -24.75 0.04 14.58
N GLY A 89 -25.11 -0.85 13.65
CA GLY A 89 -24.16 -1.67 12.90
C GLY A 89 -23.21 -0.83 12.05
N LEU A 90 -23.73 0.20 11.37
CA LEU A 90 -22.94 1.15 10.60
C LEU A 90 -21.98 1.93 11.52
N SER A 91 -22.45 2.43 12.66
CA SER A 91 -21.63 3.17 13.63
C SER A 91 -20.55 2.29 14.25
N ILE A 92 -20.84 1.03 14.57
CA ILE A 92 -19.84 0.08 15.05
C ILE A 92 -18.83 -0.23 13.94
N GLY A 93 -19.29 -0.48 12.72
CA GLY A 93 -18.43 -0.74 11.56
C GLY A 93 -17.51 0.44 11.24
N ILE A 94 -18.05 1.66 11.21
CA ILE A 94 -17.28 2.89 11.03
C ILE A 94 -16.33 3.11 12.20
N GLY A 95 -16.79 2.94 13.45
CA GLY A 95 -15.97 3.16 14.65
C GLY A 95 -14.80 2.18 14.74
N ILE A 96 -15.03 0.89 14.50
CA ILE A 96 -13.98 -0.13 14.43
C ILE A 96 -13.05 0.15 13.24
N GLY A 97 -13.63 0.46 12.07
CA GLY A 97 -12.87 0.81 10.88
C GLY A 97 -11.93 1.99 11.13
N TRP A 98 -12.43 3.05 11.76
CA TRP A 98 -11.67 4.26 12.10
C TRP A 98 -10.61 4.02 13.18
N LEU A 99 -10.96 3.33 14.28
CA LEU A 99 -9.98 2.96 15.31
C LEU A 99 -8.86 2.10 14.72
N TRP A 100 -9.15 1.30 13.70
CA TRP A 100 -8.18 0.40 13.11
C TRP A 100 -7.34 1.03 11.99
N THR A 101 -7.91 1.86 11.12
CA THR A 101 -7.13 2.54 10.06
C THR A 101 -6.45 3.81 10.56
N GLY A 102 -7.13 4.56 11.43
CA GLY A 102 -6.61 5.77 12.07
C GLY A 102 -5.74 5.41 13.27
N ALA A 103 -6.33 4.88 14.34
CA ALA A 103 -5.60 4.75 15.60
C ALA A 103 -4.52 3.65 15.58
N ALA A 104 -4.75 2.50 14.92
CA ALA A 104 -3.75 1.42 14.91
C ALA A 104 -2.47 1.81 14.18
N SER A 105 -2.54 2.68 13.17
CA SER A 105 -1.35 3.20 12.47
C SER A 105 -0.38 3.93 13.41
N TYR A 106 -0.86 4.49 14.53
CA TYR A 106 -0.02 5.17 15.53
C TYR A 106 0.46 4.28 16.69
N LEU A 107 -0.02 3.04 16.78
CA LEU A 107 0.40 2.11 17.83
C LEU A 107 1.70 1.43 17.45
N HIS A 108 2.73 1.48 18.31
CA HIS A 108 3.99 0.73 18.13
C HIS A 108 3.85 -0.71 18.66
N THR A 109 3.06 -1.54 17.99
CA THR A 109 2.70 -2.89 18.48
C THR A 109 2.57 -3.89 17.32
N PRO A 110 2.42 -5.20 17.52
CA PRO A 110 2.15 -6.13 16.41
C PRO A 110 0.88 -5.82 15.59
N LEU A 111 -0.01 -4.98 16.12
CA LEU A 111 -1.23 -4.51 15.47
C LEU A 111 -1.01 -3.29 14.56
N GLY A 112 0.11 -2.59 14.70
CA GLY A 112 0.36 -1.31 14.05
C GLY A 112 1.85 -0.97 13.92
N PRO A 113 2.30 -0.39 12.81
CA PRO A 113 3.72 -0.06 12.64
C PRO A 113 4.19 1.16 13.46
N GLY A 114 3.29 1.85 14.18
CA GLY A 114 3.62 3.12 14.85
C GLY A 114 3.89 4.28 13.89
N ALA A 115 3.56 4.10 12.61
CA ALA A 115 3.80 4.99 11.50
C ALA A 115 2.62 4.95 10.52
N ILE A 116 2.26 6.10 9.95
CA ILE A 116 1.37 6.13 8.79
C ILE A 116 2.20 5.70 7.58
N LEU A 117 1.89 4.50 7.06
CA LEU A 117 2.51 4.02 5.83
C LEU A 117 2.25 4.99 4.70
N ALA A 118 3.24 5.16 3.83
CA ALA A 118 3.19 6.19 2.81
C ALA A 118 2.99 7.61 3.42
N TYR A 119 3.57 7.89 4.58
CA TYR A 119 3.73 9.26 5.07
C TYR A 119 4.93 9.39 6.02
N ASP A 120 5.06 8.44 6.95
CA ASP A 120 6.09 8.47 7.99
C ASP A 120 7.32 7.61 7.66
N GLU A 121 7.16 6.59 6.82
CA GLU A 121 8.18 5.55 6.58
C GLU A 121 9.50 6.09 5.99
N PHE A 122 9.45 7.22 5.28
CA PHE A 122 10.63 7.83 4.67
C PHE A 122 11.24 8.98 5.48
N LYS A 123 10.68 9.35 6.64
CA LYS A 123 11.13 10.54 7.39
C LYS A 123 12.60 10.45 7.81
N SER A 124 13.07 9.30 8.28
CA SER A 124 14.47 9.11 8.67
C SER A 124 15.41 9.24 7.47
N LEU A 125 15.13 8.51 6.38
CA LEU A 125 15.89 8.58 5.14
C LEU A 125 15.90 10.02 4.57
N ALA A 126 14.76 10.70 4.59
CA ALA A 126 14.67 12.08 4.12
C ALA A 126 15.48 13.04 5.00
N ALA A 127 15.53 12.83 6.33
CA ALA A 127 16.36 13.62 7.23
C ALA A 127 17.85 13.45 6.90
N GLU A 128 18.30 12.22 6.64
CA GLU A 128 19.70 11.95 6.23
C GLU A 128 20.04 12.58 4.87
N LEU A 129 19.14 12.47 3.88
CA LEU A 129 19.30 13.12 2.58
C LEU A 129 19.35 14.65 2.72
N ASN A 130 18.49 15.23 3.55
CA ASN A 130 18.44 16.68 3.78
C ASN A 130 19.74 17.24 4.38
N GLN A 131 20.48 16.44 5.15
CA GLN A 131 21.78 16.84 5.69
C GLN A 131 22.89 16.89 4.64
N ARG A 132 22.71 16.20 3.50
CA ARG A 132 23.75 15.98 2.49
C ARG A 132 23.47 16.65 1.15
N LYS A 133 22.21 16.97 0.87
CA LYS A 133 21.78 17.62 -0.37
C LYS A 133 22.36 19.03 -0.51
N ALA A 134 22.60 19.44 -1.73
CA ALA A 134 22.84 20.83 -2.12
C ALA A 134 21.54 21.48 -2.66
N ALA A 135 21.55 22.80 -2.79
CA ALA A 135 20.45 23.51 -3.43
C ALA A 135 20.37 23.14 -4.91
N GLY A 136 19.17 22.78 -5.38
CA GLY A 136 18.94 22.36 -6.76
C GLY A 136 19.17 20.88 -7.03
N ASP A 137 19.65 20.10 -6.04
CA ASP A 137 19.81 18.66 -6.19
C ASP A 137 18.48 17.98 -6.56
N THR A 138 18.54 17.05 -7.49
CA THR A 138 17.45 16.17 -7.91
C THR A 138 17.60 14.78 -7.29
N LEU A 139 16.49 14.06 -7.14
CA LEU A 139 16.45 12.72 -6.56
C LEU A 139 15.64 11.76 -7.43
N PHE A 140 16.06 10.50 -7.50
CA PHE A 140 15.27 9.42 -8.07
C PHE A 140 15.26 8.20 -7.14
N ALA A 141 14.14 7.48 -7.06
CA ALA A 141 14.01 6.24 -6.29
C ALA A 141 13.89 5.02 -7.23
N LEU A 142 14.67 3.97 -6.99
CA LEU A 142 14.79 2.81 -7.88
C LEU A 142 14.59 1.47 -7.11
N PRO A 143 13.56 0.65 -7.42
CA PRO A 143 12.39 1.01 -8.20
C PRO A 143 11.56 2.08 -7.51
N GLU A 144 10.87 2.89 -8.32
CA GLU A 144 9.83 3.75 -7.80
C GLU A 144 8.57 2.92 -7.48
N THR A 145 8.05 3.01 -6.26
CA THR A 145 6.80 2.39 -5.82
C THR A 145 5.69 3.45 -5.72
N ASP A 146 4.51 3.08 -5.21
CA ASP A 146 3.44 4.05 -4.95
C ASP A 146 3.81 5.06 -3.84
N SER A 147 4.69 4.70 -2.90
CA SER A 147 5.01 5.54 -1.75
C SER A 147 6.38 6.24 -1.84
N THR A 148 7.36 5.71 -2.59
CA THR A 148 8.66 6.38 -2.77
C THR A 148 8.60 7.82 -3.29
N PRO A 149 7.58 8.25 -4.07
CA PRO A 149 7.36 9.66 -4.38
C PRO A 149 7.38 10.66 -3.23
N GLN A 150 7.13 10.20 -2.01
CA GLN A 150 7.12 11.07 -0.84
C GLN A 150 8.49 11.59 -0.45
N LEU A 151 9.55 10.95 -0.93
CA LEU A 151 10.90 11.47 -0.76
C LEU A 151 11.02 12.88 -1.37
N HIS A 152 10.34 13.19 -2.47
CA HIS A 152 10.41 14.52 -3.09
C HIS A 152 9.89 15.65 -2.20
N PRO A 153 8.63 15.63 -1.69
CA PRO A 153 8.18 16.67 -0.77
C PRO A 153 8.93 16.67 0.57
N LEU A 154 9.36 15.51 1.07
CA LEU A 154 10.11 15.43 2.35
C LEU A 154 11.54 15.99 2.25
N THR A 155 12.17 15.86 1.08
CA THR A 155 13.54 16.34 0.84
C THR A 155 13.60 17.64 0.06
N GLY A 156 12.49 18.10 -0.52
CA GLY A 156 12.49 19.23 -1.45
C GLY A 156 13.33 19.02 -2.72
N MET A 157 13.79 17.79 -3.01
CA MET A 157 14.52 17.47 -4.23
C MET A 157 13.53 17.01 -5.32
N PRO A 158 13.41 17.73 -6.45
CA PRO A 158 12.52 17.33 -7.54
C PRO A 158 13.04 16.06 -8.24
N ALA A 159 12.16 15.41 -9.01
CA ALA A 159 12.58 14.38 -9.95
C ALA A 159 13.38 15.01 -11.11
N PRO A 160 14.43 14.33 -11.63
CA PRO A 160 15.30 14.88 -12.69
C PRO A 160 14.64 14.96 -14.07
N GLY A 161 13.41 14.47 -14.24
CA GLY A 161 12.77 14.40 -15.56
C GLY A 161 11.60 13.42 -15.58
N VAL A 162 11.60 12.49 -16.53
CA VAL A 162 10.55 11.48 -16.66
C VAL A 162 10.52 10.58 -15.43
N TRP A 163 9.31 10.44 -14.91
CA TRP A 163 9.02 9.66 -13.74
C TRP A 163 8.29 8.37 -14.13
N VAL A 164 8.83 7.22 -13.77
CA VAL A 164 8.31 5.90 -14.18
C VAL A 164 8.31 4.96 -12.99
N LYS A 165 7.10 4.53 -12.62
CA LYS A 165 6.91 3.46 -11.63
C LYS A 165 7.70 2.21 -12.01
N GLY A 166 8.31 1.59 -11.01
CA GLY A 166 9.04 0.32 -11.04
C GLY A 166 8.27 -0.92 -11.54
N TRP A 167 7.05 -0.74 -12.04
CA TRP A 167 6.19 -1.84 -12.47
C TRP A 167 6.65 -2.39 -13.81
N ARG A 168 6.74 -3.72 -13.90
CA ARG A 168 7.29 -4.42 -15.09
C ARG A 168 6.63 -4.03 -16.41
N TRP A 169 5.34 -3.69 -16.41
CA TRP A 169 4.65 -3.31 -17.64
C TRP A 169 5.04 -1.93 -18.17
N TYR A 170 5.44 -0.99 -17.31
CA TYR A 170 5.97 0.30 -17.78
C TYR A 170 7.30 0.13 -18.49
N PHE A 171 8.21 -0.70 -17.95
CA PHE A 171 9.49 -1.02 -18.58
C PHE A 171 9.38 -1.95 -19.80
N ARG A 172 8.20 -2.52 -20.06
CA ARG A 172 7.90 -3.26 -21.31
C ARG A 172 7.25 -2.38 -22.37
N ALA A 173 6.75 -1.21 -22.01
CA ALA A 173 6.20 -0.28 -22.98
C ALA A 173 7.31 0.24 -23.89
N GLU A 174 7.01 0.35 -25.19
CA GLU A 174 7.99 0.79 -26.17
C GLU A 174 8.54 2.17 -25.79
N ARG A 175 9.87 2.34 -25.87
CA ARG A 175 10.59 3.61 -25.65
C ARG A 175 10.67 4.11 -24.21
N VAL A 176 9.96 3.52 -23.24
CA VAL A 176 10.03 4.00 -21.84
C VAL A 176 11.43 3.80 -21.24
N PRO A 177 12.03 2.59 -21.26
CA PRO A 177 13.40 2.41 -20.78
C PRO A 177 14.41 3.25 -21.55
N GLN A 178 14.30 3.30 -22.90
CA GLN A 178 15.23 4.04 -23.75
C GLN A 178 15.20 5.54 -23.45
N ARG A 179 13.99 6.10 -23.25
CA ARG A 179 13.83 7.51 -22.90
C ARG A 179 14.39 7.81 -21.52
N LEU A 180 14.12 6.97 -20.53
CA LEU A 180 14.62 7.16 -19.18
C LEU A 180 16.15 7.06 -19.12
N THR A 181 16.74 6.09 -19.82
CA THR A 181 18.20 5.97 -19.98
C THR A 181 18.78 7.20 -20.67
N ALA A 182 18.22 7.63 -21.80
CA ALA A 182 18.71 8.80 -22.53
C ALA A 182 18.62 10.09 -21.71
N GLU A 183 17.56 10.25 -20.92
CA GLU A 183 17.41 11.38 -19.99
C GLU A 183 18.45 11.30 -18.86
N TRP A 184 18.72 10.13 -18.28
CA TRP A 184 19.76 10.00 -17.26
C TRP A 184 21.18 10.16 -17.81
N GLU A 185 21.38 9.88 -19.10
CA GLU A 185 22.66 10.14 -19.77
C GLU A 185 22.91 11.66 -19.89
N SER A 186 21.90 12.41 -20.35
CA SER A 186 22.02 13.86 -20.59
C SER A 186 21.84 14.74 -19.36
N ASP A 187 20.92 14.38 -18.46
CA ASP A 187 20.59 15.11 -17.23
C ASP A 187 20.42 14.11 -16.06
N PRO A 188 21.52 13.54 -15.56
CA PRO A 188 21.48 12.53 -14.50
C PRO A 188 20.93 13.11 -13.19
N PRO A 189 20.12 12.34 -12.42
CA PRO A 189 19.80 12.72 -11.05
C PRO A 189 21.06 12.94 -10.21
N ASN A 190 21.02 13.90 -9.27
CA ASN A 190 22.13 14.08 -8.34
C ASN A 190 22.17 12.94 -7.31
N TRP A 191 21.00 12.44 -6.92
CA TRP A 191 20.83 11.38 -5.93
C TRP A 191 19.98 10.23 -6.48
N ILE A 192 20.42 9.00 -6.23
CA ILE A 192 19.61 7.80 -6.46
C ILE A 192 19.46 7.04 -5.15
N VAL A 193 18.21 6.77 -4.77
CA VAL A 193 17.87 5.87 -3.67
C VAL A 193 17.47 4.53 -4.26
N VAL A 194 18.33 3.52 -4.12
CA VAL A 194 18.05 2.15 -4.56
C VAL A 194 17.41 1.38 -3.40
N PHE A 195 16.34 0.63 -3.70
CA PHE A 195 15.68 -0.29 -2.76
C PHE A 195 15.90 -1.74 -3.24
N PRO A 196 17.03 -2.39 -2.88
CA PRO A 196 17.40 -3.71 -3.38
C PRO A 196 16.34 -4.79 -3.16
N ALA A 197 15.65 -4.75 -2.01
CA ALA A 197 14.61 -5.72 -1.65
C ALA A 197 13.42 -5.73 -2.62
N LEU A 198 13.23 -4.65 -3.40
CA LEU A 198 12.12 -4.50 -4.35
C LEU A 198 12.53 -4.80 -5.80
N ILE A 199 13.82 -4.96 -6.06
CA ILE A 199 14.34 -5.23 -7.40
C ILE A 199 14.04 -6.68 -7.76
N ARG A 200 13.25 -6.87 -8.82
CA ARG A 200 12.92 -8.20 -9.34
C ARG A 200 13.85 -8.53 -10.50
N ALA A 201 14.43 -9.73 -10.48
CA ALA A 201 15.42 -10.13 -11.47
C ALA A 201 14.94 -9.94 -12.92
N ASP A 202 13.70 -10.23 -13.25
CA ASP A 202 13.16 -10.14 -14.62
C ASP A 202 12.72 -8.73 -15.08
N ASN A 203 12.98 -7.67 -14.30
CA ASN A 203 12.73 -6.30 -14.75
C ASN A 203 13.97 -5.74 -15.48
N VAL A 204 14.08 -6.04 -16.78
CA VAL A 204 15.26 -5.71 -17.61
C VAL A 204 15.59 -4.21 -17.56
N GLY A 205 14.59 -3.32 -17.66
CA GLY A 205 14.85 -1.87 -17.63
C GLY A 205 15.41 -1.36 -16.31
N ILE A 206 15.10 -2.00 -15.17
CA ILE A 206 15.75 -1.66 -13.90
C ILE A 206 17.22 -2.08 -13.91
N ARG A 207 17.58 -3.21 -14.56
CA ARG A 207 18.98 -3.66 -14.63
C ARG A 207 19.84 -2.65 -15.39
N ASP A 208 19.33 -2.08 -16.47
CA ASP A 208 20.06 -1.09 -17.27
C ASP A 208 20.31 0.19 -16.46
N LEU A 209 19.31 0.66 -15.70
CA LEU A 209 19.47 1.80 -14.78
C LEU A 209 20.47 1.49 -13.65
N LEU A 210 20.46 0.27 -13.11
CA LEU A 210 21.46 -0.15 -12.11
C LEU A 210 22.88 -0.18 -12.67
N ALA A 211 23.05 -0.52 -13.95
CA ALA A 211 24.36 -0.44 -14.60
C ALA A 211 24.84 1.02 -14.71
N ILE A 212 23.95 1.96 -15.01
CA ILE A 212 24.25 3.41 -14.99
C ILE A 212 24.61 3.87 -13.57
N VAL A 213 23.86 3.43 -12.55
CA VAL A 213 24.17 3.73 -11.14
C VAL A 213 25.58 3.26 -10.79
N ALA A 214 25.90 2.00 -11.08
CA ALA A 214 27.21 1.42 -10.80
C ALA A 214 28.36 2.11 -11.55
N ALA A 215 28.09 2.66 -12.74
CA ALA A 215 29.10 3.32 -13.56
C ALA A 215 29.34 4.80 -13.19
N ARG A 216 28.31 5.53 -12.73
CA ARG A 216 28.35 7.00 -12.59
C ARG A 216 28.15 7.50 -11.16
N TYR A 217 27.76 6.65 -10.23
CA TYR A 217 27.39 7.05 -8.89
C TYR A 217 28.22 6.35 -7.83
N GLU A 218 28.52 7.07 -6.76
CA GLU A 218 29.22 6.55 -5.58
C GLU A 218 28.22 6.30 -4.46
N LEU A 219 28.29 5.12 -3.84
CA LEU A 219 27.51 4.79 -2.66
C LEU A 219 27.94 5.69 -1.50
N GLN A 220 27.01 6.50 -1.00
CA GLN A 220 27.28 7.43 0.10
C GLN A 220 26.98 6.78 1.45
N PHE A 221 25.87 6.05 1.55
CA PHE A 221 25.46 5.35 2.76
C PHE A 221 24.38 4.30 2.48
N ILE A 222 24.20 3.39 3.43
CA ILE A 222 23.09 2.45 3.49
C ILE A 222 22.24 2.88 4.68
N ALA A 223 21.01 3.32 4.42
CA ALA A 223 20.15 3.82 5.49
C ALA A 223 19.55 2.67 6.33
N ASP A 224 18.90 3.05 7.41
CA ASP A 224 18.09 2.14 8.22
C ASP A 224 16.91 1.57 7.41
N GLU A 225 16.34 0.49 7.94
CA GLU A 225 15.23 -0.20 7.30
C GLU A 225 14.00 0.73 7.14
N VAL A 226 13.60 0.94 5.89
CA VAL A 226 12.33 1.58 5.56
C VAL A 226 11.27 0.49 5.52
N TYR A 227 10.26 0.61 6.38
CA TYR A 227 9.20 -0.39 6.51
C TYR A 227 8.56 -0.68 5.14
N GLY A 228 8.49 -1.97 4.79
CA GLY A 228 7.94 -2.43 3.50
C GLY A 228 8.84 -2.23 2.27
N HIS A 229 10.00 -1.58 2.42
CA HIS A 229 10.95 -1.30 1.32
C HIS A 229 12.36 -1.86 1.58
N GLY A 230 12.66 -2.28 2.81
CA GLY A 230 13.96 -2.82 3.19
C GLY A 230 14.98 -1.71 3.45
N ARG A 231 16.27 -2.06 3.43
CA ARG A 231 17.36 -1.10 3.64
C ARG A 231 17.74 -0.43 2.31
N PRO A 232 17.53 0.89 2.16
CA PRO A 232 17.88 1.58 0.93
C PRO A 232 19.38 1.87 0.87
N GLU A 233 19.92 1.80 -0.33
CA GLU A 233 21.28 2.19 -0.67
C GLU A 233 21.22 3.55 -1.37
N VAL A 234 21.98 4.53 -0.86
CA VAL A 234 21.88 5.91 -1.33
C VAL A 234 23.16 6.29 -2.06
N TYR A 235 23.00 6.64 -3.33
CA TYR A 235 24.07 6.93 -4.27
C TYR A 235 24.05 8.40 -4.65
N ARG A 236 25.23 8.99 -4.86
CA ARG A 236 25.40 10.35 -5.35
C ARG A 236 26.18 10.33 -6.66
N LEU A 237 25.77 11.17 -7.61
CA LEU A 237 26.48 11.33 -8.87
C LEU A 237 27.93 11.75 -8.60
N VAL A 238 28.89 11.04 -9.19
CA VAL A 238 30.30 11.40 -9.12
C VAL A 238 30.51 12.64 -9.98
N ALA A 239 30.99 13.73 -9.38
CA ALA A 239 31.34 14.93 -10.12
C ALA A 239 32.55 14.64 -11.01
N GLY A 240 32.34 14.49 -12.32
CA GLY A 240 33.43 14.45 -13.30
C GLY A 240 33.57 13.16 -14.11
N GLY A 241 32.55 12.80 -14.87
CA GLY A 241 32.71 11.91 -16.03
C GLY A 241 32.37 12.67 -17.30
N GLU A 242 33.33 13.44 -17.82
CA GLU A 242 33.39 13.75 -19.26
C GLU A 242 33.83 12.50 -20.03
#